data_AF-A0A1J4XEV3-F1
#
_entry.id   AF-A0A1J4XEV3-F1
#
_cell.length_a   1.000
_cell.length_b   1.000
_cell.length_c   1.000
_cell.angle_alpha   90.00
_cell.angle_beta   90.00
_cell.angle_gamma   90.00
#
_symmetry.space_group_name_H-M   'P 1'
#
loop_
_entity.id
_entity.type
_entity.pdbx_description
1 polymer ?
#
loop_
_entity_poly.entity_id
_entity_poly.type
_entity_poly.pdbx_seq_one_letter_code
_entity_poly.pdbx_strand_id
1 'polypeptide(L)'
;MREMKCPKCKSEKKVKNGQAHEKQRYKCKSCGCNYTKSRPRGKSKAIKRKALQLYLEGMGFAAIGRFLKVSDVSVMRWMRQIAREVRELRQTKGVKAVEIMELDEMWHYVKKKPGESGYGLLMIASEESPLRFTVEAVINLQHKSSGRE
;
A
#
# COMPACT_ATOMS: atom_id res chain seq x y z
N MET A 1 35.49 5.98 4.42
CA MET A 1 34.98 5.38 5.68
C MET A 1 33.62 6.00 6.00
N ARG A 2 32.49 5.28 5.89
CA ARG A 2 31.15 5.88 6.17
C ARG A 2 31.00 6.14 7.67
N GLU A 3 31.00 7.39 8.04
CA GLU A 3 30.88 7.86 9.42
C GLU A 3 29.45 7.62 9.95
N MET A 4 29.35 6.92 11.08
CA MET A 4 28.06 6.48 11.62
C MET A 4 27.53 7.53 12.59
N LYS A 5 26.49 8.24 12.17
CA LYS A 5 25.75 9.23 12.98
C LYS A 5 24.64 8.55 13.77
N CYS A 6 24.24 9.14 14.88
CA CYS A 6 23.08 8.66 15.64
C CYS A 6 21.82 8.68 14.76
N PRO A 7 21.05 7.58 14.65
CA PRO A 7 19.85 7.55 13.81
C PRO A 7 18.72 8.44 14.32
N LYS A 8 18.73 8.81 15.62
CA LYS A 8 17.71 9.65 16.24
C LYS A 8 18.00 11.15 16.07
N CYS A 9 19.21 11.59 16.42
CA CYS A 9 19.55 13.02 16.45
C CYS A 9 20.68 13.43 15.49
N LYS A 10 21.19 12.51 14.66
CA LYS A 10 22.29 12.74 13.69
C LYS A 10 23.63 13.20 14.30
N SER A 11 23.76 13.23 15.63
CA SER A 11 25.02 13.55 16.32
C SER A 11 26.11 12.51 16.03
N GLU A 12 27.35 12.98 15.92
CA GLU A 12 28.54 12.14 15.75
C GLU A 12 29.13 11.67 17.09
N LYS A 13 28.77 12.34 18.19
CA LYS A 13 29.24 12.04 19.55
C LYS A 13 28.66 10.71 20.03
N LYS A 14 29.49 9.66 20.07
CA LYS A 14 29.10 8.29 20.43
C LYS A 14 30.17 7.59 21.26
N VAL A 15 29.76 6.60 22.04
CA VAL A 15 30.64 5.66 22.77
C VAL A 15 30.23 4.23 22.47
N LYS A 16 31.19 3.29 22.53
CA LYS A 16 30.88 1.85 22.49
C LYS A 16 30.05 1.50 23.74
N ASN A 17 29.00 0.69 23.57
CA ASN A 17 28.09 0.28 24.65
C ASN A 17 27.73 -1.21 24.52
N GLY A 18 28.74 -2.07 24.63
CA GLY A 18 28.61 -3.52 24.47
C GLY A 18 28.35 -3.98 23.04
N GLN A 19 27.94 -5.23 22.88
CA GLN A 19 27.63 -5.85 21.60
C GLN A 19 26.19 -6.36 21.57
N ALA A 20 25.57 -6.39 20.39
CA ALA A 20 24.26 -6.99 20.16
C ALA A 20 24.27 -7.71 18.81
N HIS A 21 23.87 -8.99 18.78
CA HIS A 21 23.94 -9.84 17.59
C HIS A 21 25.31 -9.77 16.90
N GLU A 22 26.39 -9.95 17.69
CA GLU A 22 27.79 -9.92 17.22
C GLU A 22 28.23 -8.59 16.59
N LYS A 23 27.40 -7.55 16.71
CA LYS A 23 27.70 -6.21 16.20
C LYS A 23 27.95 -5.26 17.34
N GLN A 24 28.92 -4.38 17.15
CA GLN A 24 29.18 -3.29 18.07
C GLN A 24 27.93 -2.41 18.23
N ARG A 25 27.47 -2.27 19.47
CA ARG A 25 26.43 -1.31 19.87
C ARG A 25 27.09 -0.02 20.33
N TYR A 26 26.47 1.11 20.00
CA TYR A 26 26.92 2.44 20.35
C TYR A 26 25.83 3.17 21.14
N LYS A 27 26.22 3.99 22.10
CA LYS A 27 25.34 4.94 22.80
C LYS A 27 25.65 6.35 22.32
N CYS A 28 24.64 7.09 21.89
CA CYS A 28 24.80 8.51 21.54
C CYS A 28 24.97 9.35 22.81
N LYS A 29 26.01 10.20 22.87
CA LYS A 29 26.21 11.13 23.99
C LYS A 29 25.19 12.28 24.00
N SER A 30 24.63 12.65 22.84
CA SER A 30 23.69 13.78 22.75
C SER A 30 22.26 13.42 23.11
N CYS A 31 21.78 12.20 22.82
CA CYS A 31 20.38 11.82 23.07
C CYS A 31 20.19 10.50 23.84
N GLY A 32 21.28 9.84 24.26
CA GLY A 32 21.23 8.58 25.01
C GLY A 32 20.80 7.34 24.20
N CYS A 33 20.37 7.49 22.95
CA CYS A 33 19.91 6.38 22.09
C CYS A 33 21.02 5.34 21.87
N ASN A 34 20.65 4.06 22.01
CA ASN A 34 21.49 2.92 21.68
C ASN A 34 21.21 2.44 20.25
N TYR A 35 22.25 2.26 19.44
CA TYR A 35 22.11 1.81 18.05
C TYR A 35 23.30 0.95 17.63
N THR A 36 23.07 0.04 16.69
CA THR A 36 24.12 -0.78 16.07
C THR A 36 24.36 -0.32 14.63
N LYS A 37 25.50 -0.71 14.04
CA LYS A 37 25.75 -0.62 12.60
C LYS A 37 24.89 -1.63 11.85
N SER A 38 23.57 -1.49 11.95
CA SER A 38 22.61 -2.33 11.22
C SER A 38 22.35 -1.73 9.86
N ARG A 39 22.27 -2.58 8.83
CA ARG A 39 21.75 -2.17 7.52
C ARG A 39 20.31 -1.68 7.73
N PRO A 40 19.85 -0.66 6.99
CA PRO A 40 18.47 -0.22 7.08
C PRO A 40 17.53 -1.42 6.90
N ARG A 41 16.51 -1.51 7.76
CA ARG A 41 15.54 -2.61 7.73
C ARG A 41 14.78 -2.59 6.40
N GLY A 42 14.59 -3.77 5.83
CA GLY A 42 13.81 -3.97 4.60
C GLY A 42 14.63 -3.84 3.30
N LYS A 43 13.93 -3.91 2.16
CA LYS A 43 14.53 -3.81 0.82
C LYS A 43 14.63 -2.35 0.37
N SER A 44 15.58 -2.08 -0.52
CA SER A 44 15.82 -0.74 -1.07
C SER A 44 14.60 -0.21 -1.82
N LYS A 45 14.48 1.12 -1.93
CA LYS A 45 13.43 1.77 -2.73
C LYS A 45 13.46 1.30 -4.18
N ALA A 46 14.63 1.01 -4.74
CA ALA A 46 14.78 0.49 -6.10
C ALA A 46 14.07 -0.85 -6.29
N ILE A 47 14.23 -1.80 -5.36
CA ILE A 47 13.55 -3.11 -5.42
C ILE A 47 12.03 -2.92 -5.32
N LYS A 48 11.56 -2.04 -4.43
CA LYS A 48 10.12 -1.76 -4.29
C LYS A 48 9.53 -1.14 -5.56
N ARG A 49 10.25 -0.22 -6.22
CA ARG A 49 9.83 0.35 -7.52
C ARG A 49 9.79 -0.71 -8.61
N LYS A 50 10.77 -1.60 -8.67
CA LYS A 50 10.75 -2.70 -9.65
C LYS A 50 9.57 -3.64 -9.40
N ALA A 51 9.27 -3.95 -8.14
CA ALA A 51 8.07 -4.72 -7.78
C ALA A 51 6.78 -4.03 -8.25
N LEU A 52 6.69 -2.71 -8.10
CA LEU A 52 5.53 -1.94 -8.57
C LEU A 52 5.40 -2.00 -10.09
N GLN A 53 6.50 -1.82 -10.82
CA GLN A 53 6.50 -1.94 -12.28
C GLN A 53 5.95 -3.31 -12.71
N LEU A 54 6.51 -4.40 -12.19
CA LEU A 54 6.08 -5.76 -12.55
C LEU A 54 4.60 -6.02 -12.20
N TYR A 55 4.10 -5.44 -11.11
CA TYR A 55 2.69 -5.53 -10.76
C TYR A 55 1.78 -4.79 -11.75
N LEU A 56 2.20 -3.62 -12.24
CA LEU A 56 1.48 -2.87 -13.27
C LEU A 56 1.50 -3.59 -14.64
N GLU A 57 2.53 -4.38 -14.92
CA GLU A 57 2.58 -5.29 -16.08
C GLU A 57 1.73 -6.56 -15.89
N GLY A 58 0.94 -6.66 -14.81
CA GLY A 58 0.03 -7.78 -14.56
C GLY A 58 0.65 -9.00 -13.88
N MET A 59 1.91 -8.93 -13.41
CA MET A 59 2.50 -10.07 -12.71
C MET A 59 1.87 -10.26 -11.32
N GLY A 60 1.51 -11.51 -11.01
CA GLY A 60 1.03 -11.89 -9.67
C GLY A 60 2.10 -11.78 -8.58
N PHE A 61 1.69 -11.58 -7.33
CA PHE A 61 2.61 -11.37 -6.19
C PHE A 61 3.61 -12.52 -6.00
N ALA A 62 3.18 -13.76 -6.20
CA ALA A 62 4.05 -14.93 -6.11
C ALA A 62 5.14 -14.91 -7.20
N ALA A 63 4.78 -14.54 -8.44
CA ALA A 63 5.72 -14.43 -9.55
C ALA A 63 6.75 -13.31 -9.30
N ILE A 64 6.30 -12.15 -8.83
CA ILE A 64 7.17 -11.04 -8.44
C ILE A 64 8.10 -11.44 -7.29
N GLY A 65 7.58 -12.16 -6.29
CA GLY A 65 8.36 -12.67 -5.17
C GLY A 65 9.50 -13.58 -5.62
N ARG A 66 9.21 -14.54 -6.50
CA ARG A 66 10.24 -15.41 -7.13
C ARG A 66 11.26 -14.59 -7.92
N PHE A 67 10.80 -13.67 -8.76
CA PHE A 67 11.66 -12.85 -9.62
C PHE A 67 12.63 -11.96 -8.82
N LEU A 68 12.14 -11.29 -7.77
CA LEU A 68 12.94 -10.38 -6.95
C LEU A 68 13.62 -11.07 -5.75
N LYS A 69 13.43 -12.37 -5.58
CA LYS A 69 13.92 -13.16 -4.42
C LYS A 69 13.49 -12.54 -3.09
N VAL A 70 12.19 -12.27 -2.97
CA VAL A 70 11.53 -11.74 -1.76
C VAL A 70 10.24 -12.52 -1.50
N SER A 71 9.71 -12.49 -0.26
CA SER A 71 8.42 -13.12 -0.01
C SER A 71 7.29 -12.37 -0.74
N ASP A 72 6.37 -13.13 -1.32
CA ASP A 72 5.12 -12.66 -1.90
C ASP A 72 4.31 -11.80 -0.90
N VAL A 73 4.31 -12.17 0.39
CA VAL A 73 3.72 -11.38 1.47
C VAL A 73 4.36 -10.00 1.58
N SER A 74 5.67 -9.88 1.37
CA SER A 74 6.35 -8.57 1.37
C SER A 74 5.91 -7.72 0.19
N VAL A 75 5.79 -8.32 -0.99
CA VAL A 75 5.28 -7.65 -2.20
C VAL A 75 3.87 -7.13 -1.97
N MET A 76 2.96 -7.99 -1.49
CA MET A 76 1.58 -7.61 -1.15
C MET A 76 1.54 -6.44 -0.16
N ARG A 77 2.36 -6.48 0.90
CA ARG A 77 2.43 -5.37 1.88
C ARG A 77 2.92 -4.07 1.25
N TRP A 78 3.88 -4.11 0.33
CA TRP A 78 4.32 -2.91 -0.39
C TRP A 78 3.22 -2.36 -1.30
N MET A 79 2.53 -3.21 -2.06
CA MET A 79 1.43 -2.75 -2.94
C MET A 79 0.30 -2.12 -2.13
N ARG A 80 -0.10 -2.72 -1.00
CA ARG A 80 -1.10 -2.13 -0.09
C ARG A 80 -0.65 -0.78 0.46
N GLN A 81 0.63 -0.63 0.81
CA GLN A 81 1.16 0.65 1.28
C GLN A 81 1.06 1.72 0.19
N ILE A 82 1.53 1.41 -1.02
CA ILE A 82 1.49 2.33 -2.17
C ILE A 82 0.04 2.71 -2.51
N ALA A 83 -0.88 1.74 -2.50
CA ALA A 83 -2.29 1.98 -2.77
C ALA A 83 -2.93 2.97 -1.77
N ARG A 84 -2.55 2.89 -0.48
CA ARG A 84 -3.00 3.85 0.54
C ARG A 84 -2.47 5.26 0.26
N GLU A 85 -1.17 5.38 -0.01
CA GLU A 85 -0.53 6.67 -0.33
C GLU A 85 -1.17 7.32 -1.58
N VAL A 86 -1.49 6.54 -2.61
CA VAL A 86 -2.17 7.04 -3.82
C VAL A 86 -3.59 7.51 -3.53
N ARG A 87 -4.33 6.81 -2.66
CA ARG A 87 -5.70 7.21 -2.27
C ARG A 87 -5.72 8.56 -1.58
N GLU A 88 -4.78 8.80 -0.67
CA GLU A 88 -4.62 10.08 0.03
C GLU A 88 -4.29 11.22 -0.95
N LEU A 89 -3.47 10.96 -1.97
CA LEU A 89 -3.14 11.94 -3.01
C LEU A 89 -4.32 12.28 -3.94
N ARG A 90 -5.25 11.34 -4.16
CA ARG A 90 -6.45 11.60 -4.96
C ARG A 90 -7.45 12.49 -4.22
N GLN A 91 -7.58 12.34 -2.90
CA GLN A 91 -8.52 13.11 -2.08
C GLN A 91 -8.11 14.57 -1.89
N THR A 92 -6.82 14.88 -2.02
CA THR A 92 -6.27 16.22 -1.79
C THR A 92 -6.31 17.13 -3.01
N LYS A 93 -6.55 16.60 -4.20
CA LYS A 93 -6.71 17.40 -5.41
C LYS A 93 -8.16 17.86 -5.53
N GLY A 94 -8.38 19.17 -5.40
CA GLY A 94 -9.69 19.79 -5.60
C GLY A 94 -10.29 19.35 -6.93
N VAL A 95 -11.54 18.90 -6.88
CA VAL A 95 -12.28 18.47 -8.06
C VAL A 95 -12.56 19.72 -8.91
N LYS A 96 -12.04 19.73 -10.14
CA LYS A 96 -12.40 20.77 -11.12
C LYS A 96 -13.81 20.48 -11.65
N ALA A 97 -14.58 21.52 -11.92
CA ALA A 97 -15.84 21.35 -12.64
C ALA A 97 -15.54 20.74 -14.02
N VAL A 98 -16.28 19.69 -14.38
CA VAL A 98 -16.15 18.99 -15.66
C VAL A 98 -17.51 19.06 -16.36
N GLU A 99 -17.51 19.43 -17.64
CA GLU A 99 -18.73 19.59 -18.46
C GLU A 99 -19.22 18.25 -19.04
N ILE A 100 -18.30 17.34 -19.39
CA ILE A 100 -18.59 16.05 -20.01
C ILE A 100 -17.86 14.95 -19.24
N MET A 101 -18.57 13.89 -18.84
CA MET A 101 -18.03 12.75 -18.12
C MET A 101 -18.45 11.44 -18.82
N GLU A 102 -17.47 10.60 -19.15
CA GLU A 102 -17.67 9.26 -19.68
C GLU A 102 -17.53 8.23 -18.55
N LEU A 103 -18.45 7.26 -18.52
CA LEU A 103 -18.46 6.17 -17.55
C LEU A 103 -18.29 4.85 -18.30
N ASP A 104 -17.25 4.09 -17.93
CA ASP A 104 -16.98 2.76 -18.48
C ASP A 104 -17.18 1.70 -17.38
N GLU A 105 -17.77 0.56 -17.75
CA GLU A 105 -18.06 -0.54 -16.84
C GLU A 105 -17.08 -1.71 -17.06
N MET A 106 -16.42 -2.14 -15.99
CA MET A 106 -15.51 -3.29 -16.03
C MET A 106 -15.97 -4.41 -15.09
N TRP A 107 -16.15 -5.61 -15.64
CA TRP A 107 -16.54 -6.79 -14.89
C TRP A 107 -15.32 -7.56 -14.37
N HIS A 108 -15.27 -7.77 -13.05
CA HIS A 108 -14.21 -8.56 -12.40
C HIS A 108 -14.77 -9.46 -11.30
N TYR A 109 -14.25 -10.68 -11.20
CA TYR A 109 -14.63 -11.60 -10.12
C TYR A 109 -13.90 -11.22 -8.82
N VAL A 110 -14.68 -10.93 -7.78
CA VAL A 110 -14.16 -10.67 -6.43
C VAL A 110 -14.81 -11.65 -5.46
N LYS A 111 -13.99 -12.46 -4.78
CA LYS A 111 -14.49 -13.38 -3.75
C LYS A 111 -15.04 -12.58 -2.56
N LYS A 112 -16.35 -12.62 -2.35
CA LYS A 112 -17.02 -12.02 -1.19
C LYS A 112 -16.69 -12.81 0.08
N LYS A 113 -16.43 -12.13 1.20
CA LYS A 113 -16.38 -12.77 2.52
C LYS A 113 -17.82 -12.97 3.02
N PRO A 114 -18.17 -14.10 3.67
CA PRO A 114 -19.49 -14.29 4.25
C PRO A 114 -19.60 -13.39 5.50
N GLY A 115 -20.17 -12.20 5.30
CA GLY A 115 -20.49 -11.21 6.32
C GLY A 115 -21.45 -10.22 5.67
N GLU A 116 -22.55 -9.93 6.34
CA GLU A 116 -23.68 -9.16 5.83
C GLU A 116 -23.23 -7.85 5.16
N SER A 117 -23.69 -7.66 3.92
CA SER A 117 -23.77 -6.36 3.26
C SER A 117 -24.52 -6.59 1.95
N GLY A 118 -25.80 -6.25 1.97
CA GLY A 118 -26.62 -6.11 0.78
C GLY A 118 -27.17 -4.70 0.76
N TYR A 119 -27.01 -4.01 -0.35
CA TYR A 119 -27.98 -3.04 -0.87
C TYR A 119 -27.69 -2.82 -2.36
N GLY A 120 -28.72 -2.96 -3.19
CA GLY A 120 -28.77 -2.46 -4.56
C GLY A 120 -29.57 -1.16 -4.54
N LEU A 121 -29.00 -0.08 -5.06
CA LEU A 121 -29.70 1.19 -5.22
C LEU A 121 -30.41 1.16 -6.58
N LEU A 122 -31.74 1.08 -6.58
CA LEU A 122 -32.55 1.27 -7.78
C LEU A 122 -32.60 2.77 -8.09
N MET A 123 -31.79 3.23 -9.04
CA MET A 123 -31.81 4.62 -9.52
C MET A 123 -32.96 4.80 -10.53
N ILE A 124 -34.15 5.11 -10.04
CA ILE A 124 -35.19 5.74 -10.87
C ILE A 124 -34.97 7.25 -10.72
N ALA A 125 -34.62 7.93 -11.81
CA ALA A 125 -34.41 9.36 -11.84
C ALA A 125 -35.68 10.12 -11.41
N SER A 126 -35.53 11.13 -10.54
CA SER A 126 -36.51 12.19 -10.37
C SER A 126 -35.87 13.49 -10.85
N GLU A 127 -36.62 14.23 -11.65
CA GLU A 127 -36.25 15.54 -12.17
C GLU A 127 -36.03 16.54 -11.02
N GLU A 128 -35.05 17.42 -11.24
CA GLU A 128 -34.74 18.63 -10.50
C GLU A 128 -34.10 18.50 -9.11
N SER A 129 -32.78 18.30 -9.09
CA SER A 129 -31.88 19.02 -8.16
C SER A 129 -30.41 18.82 -8.58
N PRO A 130 -29.51 19.80 -8.34
CA PRO A 130 -28.09 19.67 -8.66
C PRO A 130 -27.46 18.66 -7.68
N LEU A 131 -27.44 17.41 -8.10
CA LEU A 131 -26.97 16.29 -7.32
C LEU A 131 -25.47 16.49 -7.01
N ARG A 132 -25.17 16.76 -5.73
CA ARG A 132 -23.85 16.48 -5.13
C ARG A 132 -23.71 14.96 -5.08
N PHE A 133 -23.26 14.36 -6.18
CA PHE A 133 -23.03 12.92 -6.26
C PHE A 133 -21.81 12.54 -5.41
N THR A 134 -22.03 12.00 -4.21
CA THR A 134 -21.08 11.08 -3.59
C THR A 134 -21.23 9.74 -4.29
N VAL A 135 -20.24 9.37 -5.11
CA VAL A 135 -20.25 8.09 -5.82
C VAL A 135 -20.03 6.95 -4.82
N GLU A 136 -21.10 6.29 -4.41
CA GLU A 136 -21.04 4.95 -3.81
C GLU A 136 -21.11 3.91 -4.92
N ALA A 137 -20.07 3.06 -5.02
CA ALA A 137 -19.98 2.03 -6.04
C ALA A 137 -20.98 0.90 -5.78
N VAL A 138 -21.92 0.68 -6.70
CA VAL A 138 -22.88 -0.44 -6.68
C VAL A 138 -22.31 -1.58 -7.52
N ILE A 139 -22.08 -2.75 -6.92
CA ILE A 139 -21.65 -3.97 -7.61
C ILE A 139 -22.83 -4.96 -7.57
N ASN A 140 -23.42 -5.26 -8.74
CA ASN A 140 -24.46 -6.28 -8.87
C ASN A 140 -23.82 -7.68 -8.95
N LEU A 141 -24.21 -8.58 -8.05
CA LEU A 141 -23.75 -9.98 -8.05
C LEU A 141 -24.94 -10.91 -8.33
N GLN A 142 -24.99 -11.49 -9.53
CA GLN A 142 -25.93 -12.57 -9.82
C GLN A 142 -25.47 -13.87 -9.15
N HIS A 143 -26.39 -14.49 -8.40
CA HIS A 143 -26.20 -15.78 -7.75
C HIS A 143 -26.27 -16.92 -8.77
N LYS A 144 -25.24 -17.77 -8.82
CA LYS A 144 -25.35 -19.12 -9.41
C LYS A 144 -25.42 -20.13 -8.26
N SER A 145 -26.52 -20.87 -8.20
CA SER A 145 -26.74 -21.95 -7.24
C SER A 145 -25.73 -23.07 -7.45
N SER A 146 -25.06 -23.46 -6.36
CA SER A 146 -24.15 -24.59 -6.25
C SER A 146 -24.82 -25.91 -6.67
N GLY A 147 -24.45 -26.47 -7.81
CA GLY A 147 -24.56 -27.91 -8.08
C GLY A 147 -23.32 -28.62 -7.53
N ARG A 148 -23.52 -29.61 -6.66
CA ARG A 148 -22.49 -30.58 -6.26
C ARG A 148 -22.39 -31.66 -7.34
N GLU A 149 -21.18 -31.94 -7.78
CA GLU A 149 -20.71 -33.26 -8.21
C GLU A 149 -19.36 -33.52 -7.52
#